data_AF-A0A7C7P4S0-F1
#
_entry.id   AF-A0A7C7P4S0-F1
#
_cell.length_a   1.000
_cell.length_b   1.000
_cell.length_c   1.000
_cell.angle_alpha   90.00
_cell.angle_beta   90.00
_cell.angle_gamma   90.00
#
_symmetry.space_group_name_H-M   'P 1'
#
loop_
_entity.id
_entity.type
_entity.pdbx_description
1 polymer ?
#
loop_
_entity_poly.entity_id
_entity_poly.type
_entity_poly.pdbx_seq_one_letter_code
_entity_poly.pdbx_strand_id
1 'polypeptide(L)'
;YGPGPFDPNNPCDPVGINSTDTDGDGLTDCEETTGIDDPNTPLVPTGPSNPNDACDPFVDAGGCSPIAVDDTVTGVASNSPVSVDVLTNDSDPNGTLDPTTVNLTDPSAIDADGDGYNDTLVVPGEGTWIVDPTTGVITFIPESGFTDDPTPIGYTVEDNDGNVSNEAIVTIDYATQDPIAEDDDSLSNIFGSIVVIDIIADNGNGPDSDPDGTLILSTINITTPGATDTDGDGDNDTLIVPGEGTWIIDESGILTFTPEVGFSGNPTPITYTIEDNDGNVSNEATVTITYESDGDPDGDGVLSSVEVLEGTDPTDPCDYNPESITEIQTEPWLSSDCDGDGYFNGSEIEDGTDPLDPCDYDFLSNSDGPQSQEWLDADCDNDNVPNGEELPFGDTDGDGIPNWLDPDDDGDGVDTINEDYGDVDDSDGEVDPEGDGDPTNDDSDGDDTQDYLDTDDDGDGILTEDEYPDPNGNGVGFGDDAVDSDGDGLLPDYLGVNNASPSEDDLEVFNAVTPNGDGDNDVFVIRNIELYPENTVKIYNRWGVIVYEVSGYGQNGKFFTGESNGRATIQTEKQLPVGTYYYIIEYNNGTETKSKAGYLYIQR
;
A
#
# COMPACT_ATOMS: atom_id res chain seq x y z
N TYR A 1 39.09 -47.66 91.16
CA TYR A 1 40.38 -48.33 90.94
C TYR A 1 41.41 -47.23 90.81
N GLY A 2 42.43 -47.21 91.69
CA GLY A 2 43.52 -46.23 91.59
C GLY A 2 44.33 -46.47 90.30
N PRO A 3 45.23 -45.53 89.92
CA PRO A 3 46.13 -45.81 88.81
C PRO A 3 46.86 -47.13 89.14
N GLY A 4 46.75 -48.09 88.23
CA GLY A 4 47.51 -49.33 88.31
C GLY A 4 49.00 -49.00 88.46
N PRO A 5 49.82 -49.96 88.92
CA PRO A 5 51.26 -49.74 88.94
C PRO A 5 51.69 -49.39 87.52
N PHE A 6 52.21 -48.17 87.33
CA PHE A 6 52.98 -47.79 86.15
C PHE A 6 53.96 -48.93 85.92
N ASP A 7 53.82 -49.66 84.81
CA ASP A 7 54.82 -50.62 84.40
C ASP A 7 55.93 -49.84 83.68
N PRO A 8 57.08 -49.58 84.33
CA PRO A 8 58.18 -48.86 83.70
C PRO A 8 58.80 -49.61 82.51
N ASN A 9 58.37 -50.86 82.25
CA ASN A 9 58.77 -51.64 81.09
C ASN A 9 57.66 -51.76 80.03
N ASN A 10 56.48 -51.17 80.26
CA ASN A 10 55.45 -51.01 79.23
C ASN A 10 55.50 -49.57 78.70
N PRO A 11 56.05 -49.34 77.50
CA PRO A 11 56.14 -48.01 76.92
C PRO A 11 54.77 -47.36 76.65
N CYS A 12 53.68 -48.14 76.70
CA CYS A 12 52.31 -47.69 76.51
C CYS A 12 51.51 -47.49 77.81
N ASP A 13 52.17 -47.49 78.97
CA ASP A 13 51.54 -47.20 80.28
C ASP A 13 52.05 -45.84 80.83
N PRO A 14 51.15 -44.87 81.10
CA PRO A 14 49.69 -44.92 80.96
C PRO A 14 49.23 -44.76 79.51
N VAL A 15 48.17 -45.48 79.17
CA VAL A 15 47.51 -45.42 77.85
C VAL A 15 47.14 -43.96 77.53
N GLY A 16 47.52 -43.49 76.33
CA GLY A 16 47.21 -42.14 75.83
C GLY A 16 48.29 -41.06 76.06
N ILE A 17 49.57 -41.42 76.26
CA ILE A 17 50.66 -40.42 76.33
C ILE A 17 51.73 -40.56 75.23
N ASN A 18 51.70 -41.65 74.45
CA ASN A 18 52.62 -41.82 73.34
C ASN A 18 51.90 -41.47 72.04
N SER A 19 52.13 -40.24 71.55
CA SER A 19 51.58 -39.75 70.27
C SER A 19 52.48 -40.09 69.08
N THR A 20 53.40 -41.05 69.25
CA THR A 20 54.24 -41.51 68.16
C THR A 20 53.37 -42.44 67.32
N ASP A 21 53.21 -42.08 66.07
CA ASP A 21 52.62 -42.86 64.99
C ASP A 21 53.80 -43.04 64.01
N THR A 22 54.42 -44.21 64.07
CA THR A 22 55.72 -44.47 63.42
C THR A 22 55.56 -44.72 61.93
N ASP A 23 54.44 -45.26 61.48
CA ASP A 23 54.15 -45.57 60.08
C ASP A 23 53.14 -44.61 59.43
N GLY A 24 52.49 -43.76 60.21
CA GLY A 24 51.67 -42.65 59.73
C GLY A 24 50.25 -43.05 59.34
N ASP A 25 49.77 -44.21 59.77
CA ASP A 25 48.44 -44.72 59.39
C ASP A 25 47.29 -44.00 60.12
N GLY A 26 47.61 -43.18 61.12
CA GLY A 26 46.66 -42.44 61.93
C GLY A 26 46.29 -43.12 63.25
N LEU A 27 46.85 -44.28 63.57
CA LEU A 27 46.88 -44.89 64.90
C LEU A 27 48.26 -44.63 65.53
N THR A 28 48.31 -44.43 66.85
CA THR A 28 49.61 -44.37 67.53
C THR A 28 50.20 -45.77 67.69
N ASP A 29 51.53 -45.88 67.78
CA ASP A 29 52.24 -47.14 68.03
C ASP A 29 51.65 -47.92 69.22
N CYS A 30 51.11 -47.17 70.20
CA CYS A 30 50.50 -47.75 71.39
C CYS A 30 49.08 -48.24 71.16
N GLU A 31 48.28 -47.56 70.35
CA GLU A 31 46.98 -48.07 69.92
C GLU A 31 47.15 -49.36 69.14
N GLU A 32 48.14 -49.41 68.26
CA GLU A 32 48.47 -50.57 67.45
C GLU A 32 49.03 -51.71 68.30
N THR A 33 49.97 -51.46 69.21
CA THR A 33 50.52 -52.56 70.03
C THR A 33 49.50 -53.13 71.01
N THR A 34 48.54 -52.34 71.48
CA THR A 34 47.63 -52.71 72.57
C THR A 34 46.19 -53.01 72.15
N GLY A 35 45.76 -52.52 70.99
CA GLY A 35 44.37 -52.54 70.53
C GLY A 35 43.43 -51.69 71.39
N ILE A 36 43.96 -50.74 72.20
CA ILE A 36 43.17 -49.83 73.03
C ILE A 36 43.16 -48.46 72.37
N ASP A 37 41.97 -48.03 71.96
CA ASP A 37 41.65 -46.73 71.34
C ASP A 37 42.15 -45.52 72.16
N ASP A 38 42.89 -44.60 71.51
CA ASP A 38 43.13 -43.24 71.99
C ASP A 38 42.11 -42.31 71.33
N PRO A 39 41.16 -41.71 72.09
CA PRO A 39 40.11 -40.88 71.50
C PRO A 39 40.60 -39.59 70.81
N ASN A 40 41.91 -39.32 70.79
CA ASN A 40 42.52 -38.18 70.08
C ASN A 40 43.05 -38.53 68.68
N THR A 41 43.10 -39.80 68.28
CA THR A 41 43.45 -40.21 66.92
C THR A 41 42.20 -40.30 66.02
N PRO A 42 42.36 -40.16 64.68
CA PRO A 42 41.23 -40.21 63.76
C PRO A 42 40.62 -41.62 63.59
N LEU A 43 41.38 -42.67 63.88
CA LEU A 43 41.00 -44.07 63.64
C LEU A 43 40.83 -44.83 64.96
N VAL A 44 39.95 -45.85 64.96
CA VAL A 44 39.73 -46.72 66.12
C VAL A 44 40.40 -48.07 65.87
N PRO A 45 41.34 -48.52 66.71
CA PRO A 45 42.05 -49.78 66.50
C PRO A 45 41.08 -50.96 66.60
N THR A 46 41.14 -51.88 65.62
CA THR A 46 40.26 -53.06 65.56
C THR A 46 40.85 -54.29 66.27
N GLY A 47 42.05 -54.14 66.83
CA GLY A 47 42.83 -55.13 67.57
C GLY A 47 44.30 -54.68 67.63
N PRO A 48 45.19 -55.48 68.24
CA PRO A 48 46.62 -55.20 68.13
C PRO A 48 47.11 -55.40 66.69
N SER A 49 47.79 -54.38 66.15
CA SER A 49 48.49 -54.32 64.86
C SER A 49 49.98 -54.05 65.06
N ASN A 50 50.75 -53.98 63.97
CA ASN A 50 52.18 -53.73 63.94
C ASN A 50 52.49 -52.24 63.75
N PRO A 51 53.11 -51.56 64.74
CA PRO A 51 53.42 -50.12 64.72
C PRO A 51 54.41 -49.61 63.67
N ASN A 52 54.76 -50.41 62.70
CA ASN A 52 55.70 -50.02 61.65
C ASN A 52 55.18 -50.50 60.29
N ASP A 53 53.90 -50.80 60.20
CA ASP A 53 53.20 -51.35 59.05
C ASP A 53 51.87 -50.60 58.90
N ALA A 54 51.91 -49.52 58.11
CA ALA A 54 50.77 -48.64 57.89
C ALA A 54 49.51 -49.32 57.32
N CYS A 55 49.61 -50.61 56.98
CA CYS A 55 48.54 -51.42 56.39
C CYS A 55 47.87 -52.38 57.40
N ASP A 56 48.33 -52.44 58.65
CA ASP A 56 47.79 -53.27 59.74
C ASP A 56 47.06 -52.36 60.76
N PRO A 57 45.75 -52.52 61.07
CA PRO A 57 44.94 -53.73 60.96
C PRO A 57 44.02 -53.81 59.74
N PHE A 58 44.19 -52.94 58.75
CA PHE A 58 43.36 -52.90 57.55
C PHE A 58 43.80 -53.95 56.51
N VAL A 59 44.00 -55.20 56.94
CA VAL A 59 44.38 -56.31 56.04
C VAL A 59 43.17 -56.82 55.26
N ASP A 60 42.96 -56.31 54.05
CA ASP A 60 42.57 -57.18 52.94
C ASP A 60 43.83 -57.54 52.12
N ALA A 61 43.83 -58.72 51.53
CA ALA A 61 45.06 -59.39 51.09
C ALA A 61 45.70 -58.77 49.83
N GLY A 62 46.50 -57.71 50.00
CA GLY A 62 47.40 -57.15 48.99
C GLY A 62 47.71 -55.67 49.23
N GLY A 63 48.81 -55.38 49.95
CA GLY A 63 49.34 -54.02 50.18
C GLY A 63 48.38 -52.98 50.76
N CYS A 64 48.88 -51.80 51.12
CA CYS A 64 48.01 -50.63 51.12
C CYS A 64 47.79 -50.29 49.65
N SER A 65 46.54 -50.26 49.18
CA SER A 65 46.28 -49.71 47.85
C SER A 65 46.69 -48.23 47.82
N PRO A 66 47.24 -47.75 46.70
CA PRO A 66 47.45 -46.32 46.51
C PRO A 66 46.10 -45.57 46.56
N ILE A 67 46.16 -44.28 46.87
CA ILE A 67 45.00 -43.39 46.94
C ILE A 67 45.15 -42.35 45.83
N ALA A 68 44.23 -42.41 44.87
CA ALA A 68 44.12 -41.42 43.80
C ALA A 68 43.16 -40.29 44.22
N VAL A 69 43.46 -39.06 43.85
CA VAL A 69 42.72 -37.85 44.24
C VAL A 69 42.27 -37.09 42.99
N ASP A 70 41.03 -36.61 42.99
CA ASP A 70 40.48 -35.87 41.85
C ASP A 70 41.33 -34.65 41.47
N ASP A 71 41.45 -34.43 40.16
CA ASP A 71 42.21 -33.35 39.54
C ASP A 71 41.28 -32.40 38.80
N THR A 72 41.54 -31.10 38.89
CA THR A 72 40.78 -30.08 38.18
C THR A 72 41.70 -29.01 37.59
N VAL A 73 41.51 -28.72 36.31
CA VAL A 73 42.19 -27.63 35.60
C VAL A 73 41.13 -26.66 35.09
N THR A 74 41.24 -25.38 35.46
CA THR A 74 40.25 -24.34 35.15
C THR A 74 40.84 -23.19 34.32
N GLY A 75 40.03 -22.52 33.50
CA GLY A 75 40.40 -21.27 32.83
C GLY A 75 41.46 -21.46 31.73
N VAL A 76 41.46 -22.64 31.13
CA VAL A 76 42.31 -22.97 29.98
C VAL A 76 41.61 -22.54 28.69
N ALA A 77 42.37 -22.16 27.67
CA ALA A 77 41.77 -21.77 26.39
C ALA A 77 41.10 -22.98 25.73
N SER A 78 39.87 -22.81 25.26
CA SER A 78 39.13 -23.82 24.51
C SER A 78 39.88 -24.26 23.24
N ASN A 79 39.52 -25.44 22.71
CA ASN A 79 40.11 -26.02 21.50
C ASN A 79 41.65 -26.17 21.54
N SER A 80 42.25 -26.22 22.73
CA SER A 80 43.69 -26.40 22.95
C SER A 80 43.96 -27.65 23.80
N PRO A 81 45.00 -28.45 23.51
CA PRO A 81 45.34 -29.60 24.34
C PRO A 81 45.68 -29.20 25.78
N VAL A 82 45.17 -29.96 26.74
CA VAL A 82 45.37 -29.73 28.19
C VAL A 82 46.05 -30.96 28.79
N SER A 83 47.14 -30.76 29.52
CA SER A 83 47.86 -31.83 30.22
C SER A 83 47.78 -31.67 31.73
N VAL A 84 47.52 -32.77 32.44
CA VAL A 84 47.32 -32.86 33.88
C VAL A 84 48.29 -33.89 34.46
N ASP A 85 49.12 -33.45 35.42
CA ASP A 85 50.02 -34.33 36.17
C ASP A 85 49.30 -34.88 37.41
N VAL A 86 48.50 -35.92 37.17
CA VAL A 86 47.56 -36.50 38.16
C VAL A 86 48.24 -37.15 39.35
N LEU A 87 49.52 -37.52 39.23
CA LEU A 87 50.22 -38.21 40.33
C LEU A 87 50.77 -37.24 41.39
N THR A 88 50.55 -35.93 41.22
CA THR A 88 51.16 -34.91 42.09
C THR A 88 50.45 -34.76 43.44
N ASN A 89 49.16 -35.03 43.50
CA ASN A 89 48.29 -35.04 44.68
C ASN A 89 47.95 -36.47 45.16
N ASP A 90 48.29 -37.49 44.38
CA ASP A 90 48.15 -38.90 44.75
C ASP A 90 49.17 -39.38 45.78
N SER A 91 48.85 -40.48 46.47
CA SER A 91 49.72 -41.02 47.51
C SER A 91 49.69 -42.55 47.59
N ASP A 92 50.82 -43.10 48.03
CA ASP A 92 50.96 -44.52 48.37
C ASP A 92 51.53 -44.60 49.80
N PRO A 93 50.78 -45.16 50.77
CA PRO A 93 51.20 -45.25 52.16
C PRO A 93 52.45 -46.11 52.41
N ASN A 94 52.72 -47.13 51.59
CA ASN A 94 53.75 -48.14 51.87
C ASN A 94 54.69 -48.42 50.69
N GLY A 95 54.48 -47.80 49.54
CA GLY A 95 55.30 -47.95 48.35
C GLY A 95 55.58 -46.64 47.61
N THR A 96 55.60 -46.76 46.29
CA THR A 96 55.68 -45.62 45.37
C THR A 96 54.76 -45.91 44.20
N LEU A 97 53.97 -44.92 43.79
CA LEU A 97 53.14 -44.98 42.58
C LEU A 97 54.00 -45.33 41.36
N ASP A 98 53.51 -46.24 40.53
CA ASP A 98 54.12 -46.57 39.24
C ASP A 98 53.44 -45.73 38.13
N PRO A 99 54.08 -44.65 37.64
CA PRO A 99 53.50 -43.78 36.63
C PRO A 99 53.20 -44.48 35.29
N THR A 100 53.76 -45.67 35.05
CA THR A 100 53.51 -46.45 33.83
C THR A 100 52.21 -47.25 33.87
N THR A 101 51.47 -47.17 34.99
CA THR A 101 50.25 -47.94 35.25
C THR A 101 48.99 -47.10 35.34
N VAL A 102 49.09 -45.78 35.08
CA VAL A 102 47.92 -44.91 34.99
C VAL A 102 47.01 -45.44 33.88
N ASN A 103 45.76 -45.72 34.23
CA ASN A 103 44.79 -46.35 33.37
C ASN A 103 43.47 -45.58 33.46
N LEU A 104 42.96 -45.13 32.32
CA LEU A 104 41.72 -44.36 32.23
C LEU A 104 40.49 -45.27 32.41
N THR A 105 39.44 -44.71 32.99
CA THR A 105 38.17 -45.38 33.25
C THR A 105 37.01 -44.50 32.78
N ASP A 106 36.47 -44.84 31.61
CA ASP A 106 35.16 -44.38 31.18
C ASP A 106 34.47 -45.49 30.37
N PRO A 107 33.32 -46.03 30.85
CA PRO A 107 32.59 -47.07 30.14
C PRO A 107 31.98 -46.61 28.82
N SER A 108 31.93 -45.30 28.55
CA SER A 108 31.34 -44.70 27.36
C SER A 108 32.38 -44.38 26.28
N ALA A 109 33.66 -44.29 26.65
CA ALA A 109 34.75 -43.99 25.74
C ALA A 109 35.23 -45.22 24.96
N ILE A 110 35.83 -44.99 23.80
CA ILE A 110 36.33 -46.04 22.90
C ILE A 110 37.84 -46.07 23.00
N ASP A 111 38.40 -47.25 23.31
CA ASP A 111 39.83 -47.55 23.16
C ASP A 111 40.26 -47.26 21.70
N ALA A 112 41.06 -46.21 21.54
CA ALA A 112 41.32 -45.57 20.26
C ALA A 112 42.34 -46.34 19.40
N ASP A 113 43.29 -47.01 20.04
CA ASP A 113 44.34 -47.77 19.34
C ASP A 113 44.08 -49.29 19.35
N GLY A 114 43.11 -49.73 20.16
CA GLY A 114 42.58 -51.09 20.17
C GLY A 114 43.58 -52.12 20.67
N ASP A 115 44.55 -51.69 21.47
CA ASP A 115 45.59 -52.55 22.02
C ASP A 115 45.15 -53.27 23.31
N GLY A 116 44.01 -52.86 23.87
CA GLY A 116 43.37 -53.45 25.05
C GLY A 116 43.79 -52.83 26.38
N TYR A 117 44.54 -51.72 26.36
CA TYR A 117 44.81 -50.87 27.52
C TYR A 117 43.98 -49.58 27.42
N ASN A 118 43.49 -49.06 28.55
CA ASN A 118 42.73 -47.80 28.53
C ASN A 118 43.68 -46.61 28.72
N ASP A 119 44.73 -46.51 27.92
CA ASP A 119 45.67 -45.39 27.95
C ASP A 119 45.35 -44.32 26.89
N THR A 120 44.54 -44.67 25.88
CA THR A 120 44.10 -43.79 24.80
C THR A 120 42.60 -43.95 24.56
N LEU A 121 41.80 -43.03 25.10
CA LEU A 121 40.33 -43.09 25.02
C LEU A 121 39.76 -41.93 24.19
N VAL A 122 38.89 -42.24 23.23
CA VAL A 122 38.14 -41.25 22.45
C VAL A 122 36.73 -41.11 23.01
N VAL A 123 36.33 -39.87 23.28
CA VAL A 123 34.94 -39.49 23.57
C VAL A 123 34.38 -38.85 22.29
N PRO A 124 33.49 -39.54 21.55
CA PRO A 124 33.02 -39.07 20.24
C PRO A 124 32.37 -37.69 20.30
N GLY A 125 32.86 -36.76 19.48
CA GLY A 125 32.35 -35.39 19.42
C GLY A 125 33.00 -34.42 20.40
N GLU A 126 33.88 -34.90 21.28
CA GLU A 126 34.60 -34.07 22.25
C GLU A 126 36.10 -34.07 21.99
N GLY A 127 36.75 -35.25 21.98
CA GLY A 127 38.20 -35.34 21.90
C GLY A 127 38.80 -36.69 22.30
N THR A 128 40.13 -36.70 22.47
CA THR A 128 40.92 -37.88 22.86
C THR A 128 41.68 -37.63 24.14
N TRP A 129 41.52 -38.50 25.13
CA TRP A 129 42.31 -38.57 26.35
C TRP A 129 43.49 -39.54 26.14
N ILE A 130 44.70 -39.11 26.51
CA ILE A 130 45.94 -39.86 26.29
C ILE A 130 46.78 -39.83 27.57
N VAL A 131 47.20 -41.00 28.04
CA VAL A 131 48.17 -41.15 29.13
C VAL A 131 49.58 -41.21 28.54
N ASP A 132 50.51 -40.40 29.04
CA ASP A 132 51.93 -40.57 28.73
C ASP A 132 52.46 -41.84 29.43
N PRO A 133 52.90 -42.87 28.69
CA PRO A 133 53.20 -44.20 29.26
C PRO A 133 54.47 -44.23 30.13
N THR A 134 55.19 -43.12 30.25
CA THR A 134 56.39 -43.00 31.09
C THR A 134 56.14 -42.16 32.34
N THR A 135 55.30 -41.14 32.23
CA THR A 135 55.11 -40.13 33.28
C THR A 135 53.74 -40.20 33.96
N GLY A 136 52.75 -40.87 33.36
CA GLY A 136 51.39 -40.93 33.88
C GLY A 136 50.58 -39.65 33.66
N VAL A 137 51.16 -38.65 32.98
CA VAL A 137 50.47 -37.39 32.65
C VAL A 137 49.32 -37.68 31.70
N ILE A 138 48.12 -37.23 32.07
CA ILE A 138 46.91 -37.35 31.26
C ILE A 138 46.79 -36.10 30.39
N THR A 139 46.60 -36.26 29.09
CA THR A 139 46.40 -35.17 28.13
C THR A 139 45.07 -35.33 27.40
N PHE A 140 44.23 -34.30 27.44
CA PHE A 140 43.08 -34.19 26.56
C PHE A 140 43.45 -33.42 25.30
N ILE A 141 43.11 -33.95 24.14
CA ILE A 141 43.23 -33.32 22.83
C ILE A 141 41.81 -33.14 22.28
N PRO A 142 41.26 -31.91 22.25
CA PRO A 142 39.92 -31.68 21.73
C PRO A 142 39.82 -32.01 20.24
N GLU A 143 38.64 -32.47 19.82
CA GLU A 143 38.28 -32.47 18.40
C GLU A 143 38.27 -31.02 17.87
N SER A 144 38.56 -30.84 16.59
CA SER A 144 38.63 -29.50 16.00
C SER A 144 37.29 -28.78 16.11
N GLY A 145 37.28 -27.66 16.83
CA GLY A 145 36.06 -26.85 17.02
C GLY A 145 35.25 -27.23 18.25
N PHE A 146 35.75 -28.15 19.08
CA PHE A 146 35.18 -28.42 20.40
C PHE A 146 35.57 -27.30 21.38
N THR A 147 34.56 -26.72 21.99
CA THR A 147 34.64 -25.50 22.80
C THR A 147 34.07 -25.69 24.21
N ASP A 148 33.15 -26.63 24.38
CA ASP A 148 32.57 -27.03 25.67
C ASP A 148 33.58 -27.76 26.58
N ASP A 149 33.23 -27.90 27.85
CA ASP A 149 33.98 -28.74 28.79
C ASP A 149 33.91 -30.23 28.39
N PRO A 150 35.06 -30.94 28.29
CA PRO A 150 35.03 -32.36 28.00
C PRO A 150 34.42 -33.13 29.16
N THR A 151 33.74 -34.24 28.84
CA THR A 151 33.23 -35.18 29.83
C THR A 151 34.37 -35.60 30.76
N PRO A 152 34.21 -35.46 32.11
CA PRO A 152 35.24 -35.85 33.05
C PRO A 152 35.63 -37.33 32.88
N ILE A 153 36.94 -37.60 32.88
CA ILE A 153 37.48 -38.95 32.71
C ILE A 153 37.92 -39.51 34.06
N GLY A 154 37.56 -40.76 34.35
CA GLY A 154 38.09 -41.48 35.51
C GLY A 154 39.51 -41.99 35.25
N TYR A 155 40.29 -42.22 36.31
CA TYR A 155 41.56 -42.94 36.24
C TYR A 155 41.86 -43.75 37.51
N THR A 156 42.74 -44.73 37.36
CA THR A 156 43.38 -45.50 38.45
C THR A 156 44.88 -45.59 38.21
N VAL A 157 45.66 -45.80 39.27
CA VAL A 157 47.11 -46.03 39.20
C VAL A 157 47.50 -47.22 40.09
N GLU A 158 48.49 -48.00 39.69
CA GLU A 158 49.10 -49.04 40.54
C GLU A 158 50.35 -48.54 41.26
N ASP A 159 50.65 -49.14 42.40
CA ASP A 159 51.96 -49.00 43.04
C ASP A 159 53.01 -49.97 42.45
N ASN A 160 54.24 -49.87 42.94
CA ASN A 160 55.34 -50.76 42.55
C ASN A 160 55.19 -52.22 43.01
N ASP A 161 54.18 -52.52 43.84
CA ASP A 161 53.81 -53.86 44.31
C ASP A 161 52.61 -54.44 43.51
N GLY A 162 52.01 -53.65 42.63
CA GLY A 162 50.89 -54.01 41.74
C GLY A 162 49.49 -53.83 42.35
N ASN A 163 49.33 -53.05 43.42
CA ASN A 163 48.02 -52.75 44.01
C ASN A 163 47.39 -51.55 43.29
N VAL A 164 46.14 -51.69 42.87
CA VAL A 164 45.38 -50.64 42.17
C VAL A 164 44.74 -49.66 43.16
N SER A 165 44.72 -48.37 42.81
CA SER A 165 44.09 -47.31 43.58
C SER A 165 42.54 -47.36 43.57
N ASN A 166 41.90 -46.47 44.35
CA ASN A 166 40.54 -46.06 44.04
C ASN A 166 40.48 -45.34 42.68
N GLU A 167 39.27 -45.22 42.14
CA GLU A 167 39.00 -44.37 40.98
C GLU A 167 38.98 -42.90 41.43
N ALA A 168 39.66 -42.05 40.70
CA ALA A 168 39.64 -40.58 40.79
C ALA A 168 39.25 -39.98 39.44
N ILE A 169 38.83 -38.73 39.40
CA ILE A 169 38.40 -38.06 38.16
C ILE A 169 39.31 -36.90 37.77
N VAL A 170 39.52 -36.72 36.47
CA VAL A 170 40.10 -35.51 35.89
C VAL A 170 38.98 -34.68 35.28
N THR A 171 38.86 -33.44 35.75
CA THR A 171 37.92 -32.44 35.22
C THR A 171 38.70 -31.31 34.55
N ILE A 172 38.31 -30.94 33.33
CA ILE A 172 38.83 -29.77 32.62
C ILE A 172 37.66 -28.81 32.45
N ASP A 173 37.90 -27.56 32.85
CA ASP A 173 36.97 -26.44 32.79
C ASP A 173 37.62 -25.36 31.89
N TYR A 174 37.13 -25.25 30.65
CA TYR A 174 37.59 -24.26 29.68
C TYR A 174 37.09 -22.86 30.04
N ALA A 175 37.81 -21.84 29.59
CA ALA A 175 37.33 -20.47 29.72
C ALA A 175 36.11 -20.26 28.81
N THR A 176 35.05 -19.66 29.36
CA THR A 176 33.86 -19.24 28.61
C THR A 176 34.25 -18.30 27.47
N GLN A 177 33.53 -18.40 26.36
CA GLN A 177 33.71 -17.53 25.20
C GLN A 177 32.58 -16.50 25.12
N ASP A 178 32.92 -15.34 24.57
CA ASP A 178 31.91 -14.31 24.31
C ASP A 178 31.09 -14.73 23.08
N PRO A 179 29.76 -14.48 23.05
CA PRO A 179 28.97 -14.68 21.85
C PRO A 179 29.41 -13.72 20.73
N ILE A 180 29.07 -14.08 19.50
CA ILE A 180 29.43 -13.34 18.28
C ILE A 180 28.13 -12.85 17.63
N ALA A 181 27.98 -11.54 17.53
CA ALA A 181 26.92 -10.89 16.77
C ALA A 181 27.47 -10.45 15.40
N GLU A 182 26.72 -10.67 14.33
CA GLU A 182 27.09 -10.33 12.96
C GLU A 182 26.30 -9.10 12.47
N ASP A 183 26.87 -8.31 11.55
CA ASP A 183 26.16 -7.14 11.03
C ASP A 183 24.92 -7.54 10.22
N ASP A 184 23.85 -6.75 10.25
CA ASP A 184 22.60 -7.02 9.55
C ASP A 184 22.25 -5.95 8.52
N ASP A 185 21.85 -6.37 7.32
CA ASP A 185 21.50 -5.44 6.24
C ASP A 185 20.10 -5.71 5.66
N SER A 186 19.31 -4.65 5.49
CA SER A 186 18.12 -4.64 4.63
C SER A 186 18.24 -3.51 3.61
N LEU A 187 18.52 -3.88 2.37
CA LEU A 187 18.85 -2.94 1.30
C LEU A 187 17.71 -2.81 0.30
N SER A 188 17.61 -1.66 -0.34
CA SER A 188 16.68 -1.40 -1.46
C SER A 188 15.20 -1.55 -1.07
N ASN A 189 14.82 -0.96 0.06
CA ASN A 189 13.43 -0.89 0.51
C ASN A 189 12.65 0.21 -0.23
N ILE A 190 11.33 0.04 -0.36
CA ILE A 190 10.44 1.06 -0.95
C ILE A 190 10.29 2.24 0.03
N PHE A 191 10.36 3.49 -0.44
CA PHE A 191 10.24 4.67 0.44
C PHE A 191 8.98 4.62 1.32
N GLY A 192 9.13 5.04 2.59
CA GLY A 192 8.05 5.06 3.57
C GLY A 192 7.56 3.69 4.05
N SER A 193 8.05 2.58 3.49
CA SER A 193 7.67 1.24 3.92
C SER A 193 8.28 0.88 5.29
N ILE A 194 7.53 0.09 6.06
CA ILE A 194 8.01 -0.54 7.29
C ILE A 194 8.99 -1.65 6.91
N VAL A 195 10.16 -1.64 7.54
CA VAL A 195 11.21 -2.64 7.31
C VAL A 195 11.25 -3.61 8.49
N VAL A 196 11.30 -4.91 8.20
CA VAL A 196 11.34 -5.99 9.19
C VAL A 196 12.54 -6.88 8.90
N ILE A 197 13.38 -7.11 9.92
CA ILE A 197 14.63 -7.87 9.84
C ILE A 197 14.65 -8.89 10.97
N ASP A 198 14.99 -10.14 10.67
CA ASP A 198 15.35 -11.14 11.67
C ASP A 198 16.87 -11.07 11.86
N ILE A 199 17.31 -10.50 12.98
CA ILE A 199 18.75 -10.24 13.25
C ILE A 199 19.49 -11.47 13.78
N ILE A 200 18.78 -12.57 14.03
CA ILE A 200 19.39 -13.84 14.48
C ILE A 200 19.61 -14.78 13.29
N ALA A 201 18.85 -14.57 12.21
CA ALA A 201 18.98 -15.33 10.97
C ALA A 201 20.12 -14.79 10.09
N ASP A 202 20.71 -15.67 9.27
CA ASP A 202 21.69 -15.26 8.27
C ASP A 202 21.03 -14.42 7.16
N ASN A 203 21.35 -13.13 7.14
CA ASN A 203 20.90 -12.17 6.12
C ASN A 203 21.99 -11.83 5.08
N GLY A 204 23.05 -12.62 5.02
CA GLY A 204 24.15 -12.45 4.07
C GLY A 204 25.51 -12.15 4.73
N ASN A 205 25.52 -11.83 6.02
CA ASN A 205 26.72 -11.60 6.82
C ASN A 205 27.04 -12.76 7.78
N GLY A 206 26.17 -13.76 7.88
CA GLY A 206 26.25 -14.88 8.84
C GLY A 206 25.21 -14.77 9.95
N PRO A 207 24.86 -15.87 10.63
CA PRO A 207 23.97 -15.83 11.79
C PRO A 207 24.75 -15.53 13.08
N ASP A 208 24.10 -14.84 14.00
CA ASP A 208 24.58 -14.71 15.38
C ASP A 208 24.83 -16.09 16.00
N SER A 209 25.93 -16.21 16.75
CA SER A 209 26.36 -17.50 17.29
C SER A 209 27.06 -17.40 18.63
N ASP A 210 26.92 -18.46 19.42
CA ASP A 210 27.64 -18.64 20.65
C ASP A 210 28.43 -19.96 20.56
N PRO A 211 29.78 -19.93 20.62
CA PRO A 211 30.61 -21.13 20.49
C PRO A 211 30.44 -22.18 21.58
N ASP A 212 30.11 -21.81 22.82
CA ASP A 212 30.06 -22.72 23.99
C ASP A 212 28.76 -22.61 24.80
N GLY A 213 27.80 -21.83 24.32
CA GLY A 213 26.50 -21.67 24.96
C GLY A 213 25.32 -21.49 24.00
N THR A 214 24.37 -20.67 24.45
CA THR A 214 23.13 -20.32 23.77
C THR A 214 22.81 -18.86 24.03
N LEU A 215 22.46 -18.15 22.97
CA LEU A 215 22.05 -16.75 23.00
C LEU A 215 20.72 -16.55 23.75
N ILE A 216 20.63 -15.47 24.54
CA ILE A 216 19.40 -15.04 25.20
C ILE A 216 18.81 -13.84 24.43
N LEU A 217 17.86 -14.10 23.53
CA LEU A 217 17.29 -13.07 22.65
C LEU A 217 16.63 -11.91 23.40
N SER A 218 16.11 -12.14 24.61
CA SER A 218 15.54 -11.06 25.45
C SER A 218 16.58 -10.12 26.06
N THR A 219 17.87 -10.29 25.75
CA THR A 219 18.96 -9.41 26.21
C THR A 219 19.50 -8.51 25.09
N ILE A 220 18.91 -8.59 23.90
CA ILE A 220 19.29 -7.73 22.77
C ILE A 220 19.12 -6.27 23.19
N ASN A 221 20.20 -5.51 23.07
CA ASN A 221 20.24 -4.11 23.45
C ASN A 221 20.59 -3.28 22.21
N ILE A 222 19.62 -2.52 21.69
CA ILE A 222 19.84 -1.66 20.52
C ILE A 222 20.26 -0.25 20.96
N THR A 223 21.20 0.37 20.24
CA THR A 223 21.60 1.76 20.47
C THR A 223 21.91 2.50 19.17
N THR A 224 21.64 3.80 19.12
CA THR A 224 22.08 4.67 18.03
C THR A 224 22.24 6.13 18.48
N PRO A 225 23.16 6.91 17.88
CA PRO A 225 23.36 8.31 18.28
C PRO A 225 22.10 9.15 18.12
N GLY A 226 21.67 9.80 19.20
CA GLY A 226 20.54 10.73 19.18
C GLY A 226 19.18 10.09 19.40
N ALA A 227 19.10 8.76 19.54
CA ALA A 227 17.88 8.08 19.94
C ALA A 227 17.60 8.21 21.45
N THR A 228 16.33 8.02 21.80
CA THR A 228 15.87 7.89 23.20
C THR A 228 15.11 6.58 23.38
N ASP A 229 15.50 5.83 24.41
CA ASP A 229 14.72 4.74 24.99
C ASP A 229 13.40 5.30 25.56
N THR A 230 12.27 4.72 25.16
CA THR A 230 10.95 5.38 25.20
C THR A 230 10.03 4.85 26.31
N ASP A 231 10.08 3.57 26.65
CA ASP A 231 9.35 3.01 27.79
C ASP A 231 10.16 3.06 29.09
N GLY A 232 11.49 3.15 29.00
CA GLY A 232 12.37 3.52 30.11
C GLY A 232 12.39 2.48 31.24
N ASP A 233 12.14 1.23 30.91
CA ASP A 233 12.46 0.05 31.70
C ASP A 233 13.97 -0.28 31.69
N GLY A 234 14.69 0.23 30.69
CA GLY A 234 16.16 0.32 30.66
C GLY A 234 16.85 -0.82 29.92
N ASP A 235 16.09 -1.71 29.32
CA ASP A 235 16.44 -2.57 28.19
C ASP A 235 16.10 -1.79 26.93
N ASN A 236 17.11 -1.21 26.25
CA ASN A 236 16.87 -0.42 25.04
C ASN A 236 16.32 -1.32 23.92
N ASP A 237 15.02 -1.62 23.92
CA ASP A 237 14.32 -2.45 22.94
C ASP A 237 13.48 -1.60 21.96
N THR A 238 13.24 -0.34 22.34
CA THR A 238 12.42 0.63 21.61
C THR A 238 13.15 1.97 21.50
N LEU A 239 13.61 2.32 20.30
CA LEU A 239 14.35 3.55 20.04
C LEU A 239 13.61 4.47 19.06
N ILE A 240 13.42 5.73 19.46
CA ILE A 240 12.95 6.79 18.54
C ILE A 240 14.15 7.62 18.10
N VAL A 241 14.36 7.74 16.79
CA VAL A 241 15.31 8.67 16.17
C VAL A 241 14.53 9.87 15.63
N PRO A 242 14.64 11.07 16.26
CA PRO A 242 13.81 12.21 15.88
C PRO A 242 14.01 12.65 14.42
N GLY A 243 12.91 12.73 13.66
CA GLY A 243 12.94 13.09 12.24
C GLY A 243 13.27 11.94 11.30
N GLU A 244 13.41 10.71 11.80
CA GLU A 244 13.67 9.51 11.00
C GLU A 244 12.62 8.42 11.22
N GLY A 245 12.40 7.99 12.47
CA GLY A 245 11.47 6.90 12.75
C GLY A 245 11.69 6.19 14.09
N THR A 246 11.05 5.02 14.23
CA THR A 246 11.09 4.19 15.44
C THR A 246 11.61 2.80 15.13
N TRP A 247 12.57 2.32 15.92
CA TRP A 247 13.09 0.96 15.92
C TRP A 247 12.51 0.19 17.10
N ILE A 248 12.07 -1.05 16.88
CA ILE A 248 11.53 -1.95 17.90
C ILE A 248 12.09 -3.35 17.69
N ILE A 249 12.71 -3.95 18.70
CA ILE A 249 13.12 -5.36 18.70
C ILE A 249 12.18 -6.18 19.59
N ASP A 250 11.71 -7.33 19.11
CA ASP A 250 10.88 -8.23 19.92
C ASP A 250 11.68 -9.35 20.62
N GLU A 251 11.05 -10.06 21.56
CA GLU A 251 11.66 -11.17 22.32
C GLU A 251 12.11 -12.36 21.43
N SER A 252 11.75 -12.36 20.14
CA SER A 252 12.14 -13.39 19.18
C SER A 252 13.30 -12.97 18.28
N GLY A 253 13.84 -11.75 18.44
CA GLY A 253 14.92 -11.24 17.61
C GLY A 253 14.44 -10.60 16.30
N ILE A 254 13.16 -10.24 16.18
CA ILE A 254 12.63 -9.55 15.00
C ILE A 254 12.66 -8.04 15.22
N LEU A 255 13.53 -7.36 14.48
CA LEU A 255 13.69 -5.92 14.47
C LEU A 255 12.75 -5.29 13.43
N THR A 256 12.02 -4.25 13.85
CA THR A 256 11.12 -3.47 12.99
C THR A 256 11.54 -2.01 13.00
N PHE A 257 11.73 -1.42 11.82
CA PHE A 257 11.84 0.03 11.64
C PHE A 257 10.57 0.59 11.00
N THR A 258 9.94 1.53 11.69
CA THR A 258 8.80 2.30 11.19
C THR A 258 9.25 3.74 10.93
N PRO A 259 9.35 4.19 9.67
CA PRO A 259 9.74 5.57 9.37
C PRO A 259 8.71 6.57 9.91
N GLU A 260 9.19 7.73 10.36
CA GLU A 260 8.33 8.88 10.68
C GLU A 260 7.69 9.41 9.40
N VAL A 261 6.46 9.91 9.48
CA VAL A 261 5.77 10.50 8.33
C VAL A 261 6.62 11.64 7.76
N GLY A 262 6.92 11.56 6.46
CA GLY A 262 7.76 12.52 5.74
C GLY A 262 9.26 12.27 5.82
N PHE A 263 9.71 11.13 6.35
CA PHE A 263 11.09 10.70 6.24
C PHE A 263 11.39 10.07 4.86
N SER A 264 12.32 10.66 4.12
CA SER A 264 12.69 10.27 2.74
C SER A 264 14.17 9.89 2.58
N GLY A 265 14.81 9.42 3.66
CA GLY A 265 16.23 9.06 3.66
C GLY A 265 16.48 7.62 4.11
N ASN A 266 17.75 7.23 4.13
CA ASN A 266 18.17 6.04 4.86
C ASN A 266 18.27 6.38 6.34
N PRO A 267 17.66 5.59 7.24
CA PRO A 267 17.72 5.88 8.67
C PRO A 267 19.17 5.73 9.15
N THR A 268 19.49 6.44 10.21
CA THR A 268 20.78 6.30 10.90
C THR A 268 20.92 4.86 11.36
N PRO A 269 22.01 4.14 10.98
CA PRO A 269 22.23 2.76 11.41
C PRO A 269 22.20 2.63 12.93
N ILE A 270 21.66 1.52 13.41
CA ILE A 270 21.71 1.16 14.83
C ILE A 270 22.82 0.15 15.07
N THR A 271 23.21 0.02 16.33
CA THR A 271 24.13 -1.03 16.79
C THR A 271 23.43 -1.88 17.83
N TYR A 272 23.84 -3.15 17.98
CA TYR A 272 23.30 -4.02 19.01
C TYR A 272 24.35 -4.94 19.62
N THR A 273 24.02 -5.45 20.82
CA THR A 273 24.74 -6.53 21.52
C THR A 273 23.73 -7.53 22.07
N ILE A 274 24.16 -8.78 22.25
CA ILE A 274 23.36 -9.87 22.83
C ILE A 274 24.16 -10.63 23.90
N GLU A 275 23.49 -11.10 24.96
CA GLU A 275 24.10 -11.94 26.00
C GLU A 275 23.83 -13.43 25.78
N ASP A 276 24.73 -14.27 26.29
CA ASP A 276 24.57 -15.73 26.36
C ASP A 276 24.02 -16.22 27.71
N ASN A 277 23.86 -17.54 27.87
CA ASN A 277 23.43 -18.17 29.12
C ASN A 277 24.46 -18.09 30.27
N ASP A 278 25.68 -17.67 29.99
CA ASP A 278 26.76 -17.51 30.98
C ASP A 278 26.94 -16.03 31.40
N GLY A 279 26.20 -15.12 30.76
CA GLY A 279 26.18 -13.69 31.01
C GLY A 279 27.32 -12.93 30.32
N ASN A 280 27.97 -13.52 29.31
CA ASN A 280 28.92 -12.82 28.46
C ASN A 280 28.17 -11.99 27.42
N VAL A 281 28.73 -10.84 27.06
CA VAL A 281 28.14 -9.91 26.09
C VAL A 281 28.90 -10.02 24.78
N SER A 282 28.17 -10.04 23.66
CA SER A 282 28.77 -10.12 22.33
C SER A 282 29.63 -8.91 21.96
N ASN A 283 30.32 -9.01 20.83
CA ASN A 283 30.76 -7.81 20.12
C ASN A 283 29.56 -6.92 19.72
N GLU A 284 29.84 -5.66 19.43
CA GLU A 284 28.88 -4.75 18.83
C GLU A 284 28.73 -5.09 17.34
N ALA A 285 27.49 -5.26 16.88
CA ALA A 285 27.11 -5.46 15.49
C ALA A 285 26.21 -4.30 15.02
N THR A 286 26.14 -4.05 13.71
CA THR A 286 25.44 -2.92 13.10
C THR A 286 24.26 -3.39 12.27
N VAL A 287 23.13 -2.70 12.38
CA VAL A 287 22.00 -2.88 11.45
C VAL A 287 21.92 -1.69 10.49
N THR A 288 22.00 -1.97 9.19
CA THR A 288 21.86 -0.96 8.12
C THR A 288 20.59 -1.17 7.31
N ILE A 289 19.79 -0.12 7.19
CA ILE A 289 18.65 -0.06 6.28
C ILE A 289 18.96 0.93 5.16
N THR A 290 18.71 0.54 3.91
CA THR A 290 18.64 1.49 2.80
C THR A 290 17.31 1.42 2.06
N TYR A 291 16.84 2.57 1.62
CA TYR A 291 15.75 2.72 0.66
C TYR A 291 16.33 2.77 -0.76
N GLU A 292 15.49 2.52 -1.75
CA GLU A 292 15.85 2.66 -3.17
C GLU A 292 16.29 4.09 -3.49
N SER A 293 16.95 4.29 -4.64
CA SER A 293 17.23 5.65 -5.11
C SER A 293 15.93 6.37 -5.40
N ASP A 294 15.74 7.55 -4.81
CA ASP A 294 14.58 8.39 -5.05
C ASP A 294 14.48 8.75 -6.54
N GLY A 295 13.37 8.38 -7.16
CA GLY A 295 13.15 8.44 -8.59
C GLY A 295 11.66 8.65 -8.88
N ASP A 296 11.35 8.68 -10.16
CA ASP A 296 10.02 8.93 -10.73
C ASP A 296 9.73 7.74 -11.67
N PRO A 297 9.14 6.66 -11.15
CA PRO A 297 8.97 5.40 -11.90
C PRO A 297 7.74 5.38 -12.81
N ASP A 298 6.72 6.19 -12.54
CA ASP A 298 5.51 6.38 -13.35
C ASP A 298 5.62 7.58 -14.31
N GLY A 299 6.66 8.39 -14.16
CA GLY A 299 7.07 9.41 -15.12
C GLY A 299 6.28 10.70 -15.02
N ASP A 300 5.55 10.92 -13.93
CA ASP A 300 4.66 12.08 -13.72
C ASP A 300 5.42 13.38 -13.40
N GLY A 301 6.74 13.29 -13.21
CA GLY A 301 7.63 14.39 -12.86
C GLY A 301 7.70 14.69 -11.36
N VAL A 302 7.03 13.92 -10.52
CA VAL A 302 7.09 13.96 -9.05
C VAL A 302 7.96 12.78 -8.58
N LEU A 303 8.79 13.02 -7.56
CA LEU A 303 9.60 11.94 -7.01
C LEU A 303 8.76 11.10 -6.07
N SER A 304 8.96 9.78 -6.06
CA SER A 304 8.21 8.87 -5.18
C SER A 304 8.26 9.26 -3.71
N SER A 305 9.36 9.88 -3.25
CA SER A 305 9.44 10.37 -1.87
C SER A 305 8.50 11.54 -1.56
N VAL A 306 8.19 12.37 -2.56
CA VAL A 306 7.26 13.51 -2.47
C VAL A 306 5.82 13.01 -2.54
N GLU A 307 5.53 12.07 -3.41
CA GLU A 307 4.20 11.48 -3.56
C GLU A 307 3.74 10.77 -2.28
N VAL A 308 4.60 9.95 -1.68
CA VAL A 308 4.34 9.32 -0.36
C VAL A 308 4.08 10.37 0.73
N LEU A 309 4.72 11.55 0.63
CA LEU A 309 4.51 12.65 1.58
C LEU A 309 3.16 13.34 1.36
N GLU A 310 2.73 13.49 0.11
CA GLU A 310 1.49 14.19 -0.27
C GLU A 310 0.27 13.26 -0.32
N GLY A 311 0.49 11.94 -0.26
CA GLY A 311 -0.54 10.92 -0.22
C GLY A 311 -1.00 10.44 -1.59
N THR A 312 -0.18 10.66 -2.63
CA THR A 312 -0.40 10.16 -3.99
C THR A 312 0.37 8.84 -4.21
N ASP A 313 -0.04 8.03 -5.19
CA ASP A 313 0.54 6.71 -5.48
C ASP A 313 1.75 6.80 -6.41
N PRO A 314 2.97 6.47 -5.94
CA PRO A 314 4.21 6.56 -6.72
C PRO A 314 4.35 5.60 -7.90
N THR A 315 3.28 4.93 -8.28
CA THR A 315 3.25 4.00 -9.41
C THR A 315 2.07 4.23 -10.33
N ASP A 316 1.23 5.23 -10.01
CA ASP A 316 0.07 5.62 -10.80
C ASP A 316 0.36 6.99 -11.44
N PRO A 317 0.64 7.03 -12.76
CA PRO A 317 0.95 8.29 -13.44
C PRO A 317 -0.17 9.33 -13.38
N CYS A 318 -1.39 8.97 -12.99
CA CYS A 318 -2.50 9.90 -12.89
C CYS A 318 -2.82 10.31 -11.44
N ASP A 319 -2.14 9.74 -10.44
CA ASP A 319 -2.25 10.14 -9.05
C ASP A 319 -1.02 10.94 -8.64
N TYR A 320 -1.07 12.24 -8.87
CA TYR A 320 0.03 13.15 -8.51
C TYR A 320 -0.46 14.57 -8.24
N ASN A 321 0.42 15.39 -7.65
CA ASN A 321 0.16 16.79 -7.43
C ASN A 321 0.89 17.65 -8.49
N PRO A 322 0.17 18.34 -9.39
CA PRO A 322 0.79 19.18 -10.42
C PRO A 322 1.67 20.31 -9.88
N GLU A 323 1.43 20.80 -8.66
CA GLU A 323 2.29 21.82 -8.03
C GLU A 323 3.65 21.26 -7.56
N SER A 324 3.80 19.94 -7.51
CA SER A 324 4.97 19.22 -6.99
C SER A 324 5.89 18.66 -8.08
N ILE A 325 5.58 18.88 -9.36
CA ILE A 325 6.42 18.48 -10.49
C ILE A 325 7.78 19.19 -10.39
N THR A 326 8.85 18.40 -10.33
CA THR A 326 10.24 18.90 -10.30
C THR A 326 11.13 18.26 -11.34
N GLU A 327 10.76 17.07 -11.82
CA GLU A 327 11.43 16.37 -12.90
C GLU A 327 10.69 16.58 -14.24
N ILE A 328 11.28 16.08 -15.32
CA ILE A 328 10.64 16.11 -16.64
C ILE A 328 9.67 14.94 -16.70
N GLN A 329 8.42 15.20 -17.07
CA GLN A 329 7.44 14.15 -17.34
C GLN A 329 7.88 13.24 -18.49
N THR A 330 7.79 11.92 -18.27
CA THR A 330 8.23 10.87 -19.20
C THR A 330 7.23 9.71 -19.27
N GLU A 331 7.64 8.59 -19.86
CA GLU A 331 6.82 7.36 -19.84
C GLU A 331 6.91 6.70 -18.46
N PRO A 332 5.84 6.09 -17.93
CA PRO A 332 4.49 5.91 -18.51
C PRO A 332 3.58 7.13 -18.69
N TRP A 333 3.71 8.20 -17.90
CA TRP A 333 2.80 9.36 -17.88
C TRP A 333 2.39 9.89 -19.26
N LEU A 334 3.33 10.04 -20.19
CA LEU A 334 3.04 10.54 -21.56
C LEU A 334 2.04 9.69 -22.36
N SER A 335 1.86 8.42 -22.02
CA SER A 335 0.95 7.49 -22.70
C SER A 335 -0.28 7.13 -21.86
N SER A 336 -0.45 7.79 -20.71
CA SER A 336 -1.66 7.73 -19.92
C SER A 336 -2.67 8.77 -20.40
N ASP A 337 -3.92 8.54 -20.05
CA ASP A 337 -5.09 9.40 -20.29
C ASP A 337 -5.68 9.64 -18.89
N CYS A 338 -5.32 10.75 -18.26
CA CYS A 338 -5.53 10.94 -16.82
C CYS A 338 -6.88 11.57 -16.46
N ASP A 339 -7.51 12.30 -17.37
CA ASP A 339 -8.87 12.80 -17.24
C ASP A 339 -9.90 11.90 -17.97
N GLY A 340 -9.44 10.99 -18.81
CA GLY A 340 -10.25 9.96 -19.43
C GLY A 340 -11.02 10.44 -20.66
N ASP A 341 -10.58 11.51 -21.30
CA ASP A 341 -11.21 12.11 -22.49
C ASP A 341 -10.87 11.37 -23.81
N GLY A 342 -9.98 10.38 -23.72
CA GLY A 342 -9.50 9.58 -24.85
C GLY A 342 -8.27 10.14 -25.56
N TYR A 343 -7.65 11.20 -25.06
CA TYR A 343 -6.38 11.75 -25.50
C TYR A 343 -5.29 11.41 -24.48
N PHE A 344 -4.08 11.11 -24.96
CA PHE A 344 -2.98 10.88 -24.04
C PHE A 344 -2.37 12.21 -23.60
N ASN A 345 -1.92 12.29 -22.35
CA ASN A 345 -1.25 13.45 -21.78
C ASN A 345 -0.13 14.01 -22.68
N GLY A 346 0.59 13.12 -23.37
CA GLY A 346 1.63 13.51 -24.33
C GLY A 346 1.11 14.21 -25.58
N SER A 347 -0.06 13.81 -26.10
CA SER A 347 -0.75 14.43 -27.24
C SER A 347 -1.31 15.79 -26.84
N GLU A 348 -1.92 15.88 -25.67
CA GLU A 348 -2.49 17.11 -25.13
C GLU A 348 -1.44 18.20 -24.88
N ILE A 349 -0.26 17.84 -24.37
CA ILE A 349 0.87 18.79 -24.30
C ILE A 349 1.23 19.35 -25.68
N GLU A 350 1.18 18.53 -26.73
CA GLU A 350 1.50 18.96 -28.10
C GLU A 350 0.43 19.92 -28.65
N ASP A 351 -0.83 19.68 -28.33
CA ASP A 351 -1.99 20.47 -28.78
C ASP A 351 -2.26 21.69 -27.87
N GLY A 352 -1.67 21.70 -26.67
CA GLY A 352 -1.69 22.80 -25.71
C GLY A 352 -2.90 22.81 -24.77
N THR A 353 -3.46 21.63 -24.52
CA THR A 353 -4.60 21.36 -23.64
C THR A 353 -4.14 20.81 -22.28
N ASP A 354 -5.04 20.68 -21.29
CA ASP A 354 -4.72 20.29 -19.90
C ASP A 354 -5.03 18.81 -19.60
N PRO A 355 -4.01 17.94 -19.39
CA PRO A 355 -4.17 16.50 -19.17
C PRO A 355 -4.93 16.02 -17.92
N LEU A 356 -5.54 16.95 -17.20
CA LEU A 356 -6.33 16.71 -16.00
C LEU A 356 -7.72 17.35 -16.08
N ASP A 357 -8.06 17.97 -17.21
CA ASP A 357 -9.35 18.61 -17.46
C ASP A 357 -10.05 17.90 -18.62
N PRO A 358 -11.03 17.02 -18.34
CA PRO A 358 -11.68 16.18 -19.36
C PRO A 358 -12.43 16.96 -20.45
N CYS A 359 -12.58 18.28 -20.29
CA CYS A 359 -13.25 19.17 -21.22
C CYS A 359 -12.27 20.11 -21.96
N ASP A 360 -10.98 20.08 -21.65
CA ASP A 360 -9.95 20.82 -22.37
C ASP A 360 -9.20 19.88 -23.30
N TYR A 361 -9.69 19.68 -24.53
CA TYR A 361 -9.01 18.89 -25.56
C TYR A 361 -9.28 19.39 -26.98
N ASP A 362 -8.41 19.04 -27.93
CA ASP A 362 -8.63 19.34 -29.35
C ASP A 362 -9.52 18.26 -29.98
N PHE A 363 -10.84 18.47 -29.96
CA PHE A 363 -11.82 17.55 -30.56
C PHE A 363 -11.64 17.35 -32.08
N LEU A 364 -10.87 18.20 -32.77
CA LEU A 364 -10.53 18.02 -34.19
C LEU A 364 -9.33 17.09 -34.41
N SER A 365 -8.59 16.78 -33.36
CA SER A 365 -7.49 15.82 -33.39
C SER A 365 -8.04 14.37 -33.37
N ASN A 366 -7.17 13.37 -33.58
CA ASN A 366 -7.64 11.98 -33.55
C ASN A 366 -7.49 11.47 -32.12
N SER A 367 -8.57 10.96 -31.52
CA SER A 367 -8.47 10.31 -30.21
C SER A 367 -7.48 9.15 -30.22
N ASP A 368 -6.69 9.05 -29.16
CA ASP A 368 -5.71 7.99 -28.93
C ASP A 368 -6.37 6.73 -28.34
N GLY A 369 -7.49 6.91 -27.64
CA GLY A 369 -8.27 5.89 -26.96
C GLY A 369 -9.78 6.15 -27.00
N PRO A 370 -10.57 5.25 -26.36
CA PRO A 370 -11.97 5.51 -26.03
C PRO A 370 -12.08 6.36 -24.75
N GLN A 371 -13.13 7.17 -24.67
CA GLN A 371 -13.51 7.92 -23.47
C GLN A 371 -13.85 7.00 -22.29
N SER A 372 -13.56 7.47 -21.09
CA SER A 372 -13.85 6.84 -19.79
C SER A 372 -15.33 6.98 -19.39
N GLN A 373 -15.75 6.32 -18.31
CA GLN A 373 -17.12 6.53 -17.80
C GLN A 373 -17.22 7.90 -17.09
N GLU A 374 -16.13 8.32 -16.46
CA GLU A 374 -16.01 9.60 -15.80
C GLU A 374 -16.21 10.76 -16.78
N TRP A 375 -15.66 10.65 -17.99
CA TRP A 375 -15.90 11.60 -19.07
C TRP A 375 -17.33 11.54 -19.61
N LEU A 376 -17.94 10.35 -19.73
CA LEU A 376 -19.33 10.20 -20.18
C LEU A 376 -20.35 10.77 -19.18
N ASP A 377 -20.01 10.76 -17.89
CA ASP A 377 -20.82 11.32 -16.80
C ASP A 377 -20.53 12.81 -16.57
N ALA A 378 -19.52 13.38 -17.24
CA ALA A 378 -19.20 14.80 -17.22
C ALA A 378 -20.10 15.59 -18.18
N ASP A 379 -20.07 16.90 -18.05
CA ASP A 379 -20.90 17.88 -18.75
C ASP A 379 -19.96 19.07 -19.04
N CYS A 380 -19.54 19.21 -20.30
CA CYS A 380 -18.41 20.06 -20.67
C CYS A 380 -18.80 21.48 -21.09
N ASP A 381 -19.91 21.67 -21.77
CA ASP A 381 -20.56 22.97 -22.02
C ASP A 381 -21.30 23.51 -20.78
N ASN A 382 -21.59 22.67 -19.79
CA ASN A 382 -22.29 22.98 -18.53
C ASN A 382 -23.78 23.26 -18.74
N ASP A 383 -24.44 22.46 -19.58
CA ASP A 383 -25.84 22.63 -19.90
C ASP A 383 -26.81 21.69 -19.14
N ASN A 384 -26.27 20.87 -18.23
CA ASN A 384 -26.92 19.77 -17.50
C ASN A 384 -27.24 18.51 -18.31
N VAL A 385 -26.80 18.42 -19.55
CA VAL A 385 -26.82 17.20 -20.35
C VAL A 385 -25.43 16.55 -20.26
N PRO A 386 -25.33 15.27 -19.82
CA PRO A 386 -24.03 14.61 -19.78
C PRO A 386 -23.53 14.27 -21.19
N ASN A 387 -22.22 14.41 -21.42
CA ASN A 387 -21.53 14.09 -22.68
C ASN A 387 -21.94 12.73 -23.28
N GLY A 388 -22.23 11.75 -22.41
CA GLY A 388 -22.63 10.41 -22.80
C GLY A 388 -24.03 10.28 -23.43
N GLU A 389 -24.94 11.20 -23.16
CA GLU A 389 -26.29 11.23 -23.77
C GLU A 389 -26.25 11.88 -25.18
N GLU A 390 -25.29 12.76 -25.43
CA GLU A 390 -25.14 13.50 -26.69
C GLU A 390 -24.28 12.73 -27.74
N LEU A 391 -23.55 11.71 -27.29
CA LEU A 391 -22.84 10.78 -28.16
C LEU A 391 -23.79 9.75 -28.82
N PRO A 392 -23.48 9.26 -30.05
CA PRO A 392 -22.28 9.47 -30.84
C PRO A 392 -22.46 10.39 -32.06
N PHE A 393 -23.56 11.14 -32.13
CA PHE A 393 -23.98 11.87 -33.34
C PHE A 393 -24.00 13.40 -33.19
N GLY A 394 -23.59 13.93 -32.03
CA GLY A 394 -23.59 15.36 -31.66
C GLY A 394 -22.90 16.31 -32.63
N ASP A 395 -23.75 17.10 -33.30
CA ASP A 395 -23.57 18.36 -34.04
C ASP A 395 -24.97 18.60 -34.68
N THR A 396 -25.99 18.86 -33.83
CA THR A 396 -27.41 18.89 -34.23
C THR A 396 -27.67 20.03 -35.23
N ASP A 397 -27.12 21.21 -34.95
CA ASP A 397 -27.24 22.40 -35.79
C ASP A 397 -26.29 22.41 -37.02
N GLY A 398 -25.21 21.63 -36.98
CA GLY A 398 -24.24 21.50 -38.05
C GLY A 398 -23.22 22.64 -38.14
N ASP A 399 -22.97 23.39 -37.06
CA ASP A 399 -21.97 24.47 -37.01
C ASP A 399 -20.52 23.94 -36.94
N GLY A 400 -20.37 22.67 -36.55
CA GLY A 400 -19.10 21.95 -36.44
C GLY A 400 -18.51 21.90 -35.03
N ILE A 401 -19.22 22.37 -34.01
CA ILE A 401 -19.03 22.11 -32.59
C ILE A 401 -19.93 20.90 -32.25
N PRO A 402 -19.39 19.83 -31.65
CA PRO A 402 -20.23 18.75 -31.19
C PRO A 402 -21.07 19.18 -29.98
N ASN A 403 -22.30 18.67 -29.89
CA ASN A 403 -23.25 18.95 -28.79
C ASN A 403 -22.62 19.02 -27.40
N TRP A 404 -21.84 18.01 -27.00
CA TRP A 404 -21.15 17.98 -25.68
C TRP A 404 -20.05 19.05 -25.46
N LEU A 405 -19.92 20.02 -26.36
CA LEU A 405 -19.10 21.23 -26.26
C LEU A 405 -19.87 22.49 -26.71
N ASP A 406 -21.15 22.35 -27.01
CA ASP A 406 -22.03 23.36 -27.59
C ASP A 406 -23.18 23.69 -26.62
N PRO A 407 -23.19 24.88 -26.01
CA PRO A 407 -24.26 25.25 -25.08
C PRO A 407 -25.66 25.43 -25.71
N ASP A 408 -25.78 25.45 -27.04
CA ASP A 408 -27.01 25.66 -27.82
C ASP A 408 -27.04 24.62 -28.95
N ASP A 409 -27.47 23.41 -28.59
CA ASP A 409 -27.26 22.18 -29.37
C ASP A 409 -27.85 22.23 -30.78
N ASP A 410 -29.06 22.76 -30.90
CA ASP A 410 -29.83 22.81 -32.13
C ASP A 410 -29.74 24.18 -32.84
N GLY A 411 -29.13 25.16 -32.19
CA GLY A 411 -28.76 26.46 -32.73
C GLY A 411 -29.97 27.39 -32.90
N ASP A 412 -31.03 27.21 -32.13
CA ASP A 412 -32.25 27.99 -32.24
C ASP A 412 -32.21 29.34 -31.50
N GLY A 413 -31.18 29.54 -30.67
CA GLY A 413 -30.90 30.75 -29.91
C GLY A 413 -31.33 30.72 -28.45
N VAL A 414 -31.81 29.58 -27.93
CA VAL A 414 -31.92 29.29 -26.50
C VAL A 414 -30.79 28.32 -26.12
N ASP A 415 -30.05 28.60 -25.04
CA ASP A 415 -29.06 27.63 -24.56
C ASP A 415 -29.79 26.38 -24.01
N THR A 416 -29.28 25.17 -24.26
CA THR A 416 -29.83 23.86 -23.82
C THR A 416 -30.25 23.86 -22.35
N ILE A 417 -29.47 24.48 -21.46
CA ILE A 417 -29.78 24.59 -20.03
C ILE A 417 -31.07 25.35 -19.72
N ASN A 418 -31.47 26.25 -20.61
CA ASN A 418 -32.66 27.10 -20.49
C ASN A 418 -33.87 26.51 -21.23
N GLU A 419 -33.73 25.31 -21.80
CA GLU A 419 -34.80 24.53 -22.41
C GLU A 419 -35.42 23.50 -21.46
N ASP A 420 -35.05 23.59 -20.19
CA ASP A 420 -35.66 22.87 -19.07
C ASP A 420 -37.00 23.52 -18.67
N TYR A 421 -38.05 23.20 -19.42
CA TYR A 421 -39.41 23.73 -19.25
C TYR A 421 -40.33 22.76 -18.48
N GLY A 422 -39.88 22.27 -17.33
CA GLY A 422 -40.53 21.20 -16.57
C GLY A 422 -42.07 21.04 -16.68
N ASP A 423 -42.50 19.89 -17.21
CA ASP A 423 -43.87 19.37 -17.09
C ASP A 423 -44.08 18.71 -15.71
N VAL A 424 -44.72 19.42 -14.78
CA VAL A 424 -45.11 18.84 -13.48
C VAL A 424 -46.59 18.98 -13.14
N ASP A 425 -47.53 19.08 -14.08
CA ASP A 425 -48.96 18.92 -13.77
C ASP A 425 -49.88 18.74 -15.01
N ASP A 426 -50.32 17.50 -15.33
CA ASP A 426 -51.37 17.21 -16.32
C ASP A 426 -52.77 17.85 -16.02
N SER A 427 -52.90 18.81 -15.09
CA SER A 427 -54.19 19.29 -14.54
C SER A 427 -54.34 20.80 -14.34
N ASP A 428 -53.33 21.66 -14.51
CA ASP A 428 -53.56 23.12 -14.44
C ASP A 428 -52.97 24.00 -15.55
N GLY A 429 -52.04 23.50 -16.38
CA GLY A 429 -51.59 24.19 -17.60
C GLY A 429 -50.70 25.39 -17.35
N GLU A 430 -49.92 25.37 -16.27
CA GLU A 430 -48.86 26.33 -15.99
C GLU A 430 -47.52 25.58 -16.14
N VAL A 431 -46.66 26.03 -17.06
CA VAL A 431 -45.25 25.59 -17.17
C VAL A 431 -44.43 26.22 -16.04
N ASP A 432 -43.54 25.44 -15.41
CA ASP A 432 -42.63 25.93 -14.38
C ASP A 432 -41.37 26.52 -15.05
N PRO A 433 -41.14 27.85 -15.02
CA PRO A 433 -39.97 28.46 -15.67
C PRO A 433 -38.64 28.08 -15.02
N GLU A 434 -38.66 27.39 -13.88
CA GLU A 434 -37.48 26.94 -13.17
C GLU A 434 -37.12 25.48 -13.47
N GLY A 435 -37.92 24.78 -14.28
CA GLY A 435 -37.61 23.43 -14.76
C GLY A 435 -37.60 22.34 -13.68
N ASP A 436 -37.24 21.11 -14.05
CA ASP A 436 -36.92 20.03 -13.12
C ASP A 436 -35.41 19.74 -13.00
N GLY A 437 -34.60 20.47 -13.75
CA GLY A 437 -33.14 20.40 -13.81
C GLY A 437 -32.63 19.39 -14.83
N ASP A 438 -33.45 18.94 -15.77
CA ASP A 438 -33.15 17.87 -16.72
C ASP A 438 -33.78 18.14 -18.10
N PRO A 439 -33.10 18.92 -18.98
CA PRO A 439 -33.55 19.20 -20.36
C PRO A 439 -33.81 17.93 -21.20
N THR A 440 -33.25 16.78 -20.80
CA THR A 440 -33.34 15.54 -21.58
C THR A 440 -34.74 14.93 -21.63
N ASN A 441 -35.70 15.49 -20.89
CA ASN A 441 -37.06 14.97 -20.79
C ASN A 441 -38.15 15.93 -21.29
N ASP A 442 -37.79 17.14 -21.69
CA ASP A 442 -38.69 18.14 -22.24
C ASP A 442 -38.91 17.90 -23.76
N ASP A 443 -40.18 17.91 -24.17
CA ASP A 443 -40.67 17.60 -25.53
C ASP A 443 -42.03 18.32 -25.69
N SER A 444 -41.96 19.58 -26.10
CA SER A 444 -43.06 20.55 -26.09
C SER A 444 -44.17 20.22 -27.08
N ASP A 445 -43.85 19.69 -28.27
CA ASP A 445 -44.83 19.29 -29.29
C ASP A 445 -45.24 17.81 -29.22
N GLY A 446 -44.47 16.98 -28.50
CA GLY A 446 -44.71 15.56 -28.29
C GLY A 446 -44.33 14.68 -29.49
N ASP A 447 -43.34 15.07 -30.30
CA ASP A 447 -42.92 14.34 -31.49
C ASP A 447 -41.83 13.27 -31.26
N ASP A 448 -41.40 13.09 -30.02
CA ASP A 448 -40.30 12.24 -29.54
C ASP A 448 -38.89 12.84 -29.76
N THR A 449 -38.76 14.09 -30.24
CA THR A 449 -37.52 14.91 -30.20
C THR A 449 -37.55 15.77 -28.94
N GLN A 450 -36.41 15.96 -28.29
CA GLN A 450 -36.35 16.83 -27.11
C GLN A 450 -36.15 18.27 -27.58
N ASP A 451 -36.65 19.25 -26.83
CA ASP A 451 -36.62 20.67 -27.21
C ASP A 451 -35.20 21.12 -27.58
N TYR A 452 -34.20 20.83 -26.75
CA TYR A 452 -32.77 21.11 -27.05
C TYR A 452 -32.15 20.40 -28.27
N LEU A 453 -32.93 19.57 -28.97
CA LEU A 453 -32.54 18.91 -30.22
C LEU A 453 -33.52 19.23 -31.37
N ASP A 454 -34.51 20.10 -31.16
CA ASP A 454 -35.60 20.40 -32.08
C ASP A 454 -35.79 21.88 -32.38
N THR A 455 -35.31 22.28 -33.56
CA THR A 455 -35.41 23.66 -34.07
C THR A 455 -36.83 24.25 -34.24
N ASP A 456 -37.90 23.51 -33.93
CA ASP A 456 -39.33 23.87 -34.03
C ASP A 456 -40.09 23.29 -32.82
N ASP A 457 -39.68 23.65 -31.59
CA ASP A 457 -40.17 23.14 -30.28
C ASP A 457 -41.68 22.93 -30.17
N ASP A 458 -42.48 23.82 -30.76
CA ASP A 458 -43.94 23.77 -30.67
C ASP A 458 -44.63 23.05 -31.86
N GLY A 459 -43.83 22.68 -32.86
CA GLY A 459 -44.24 21.96 -34.07
C GLY A 459 -45.24 22.73 -34.94
N ASP A 460 -45.30 24.06 -34.86
CA ASP A 460 -46.20 24.89 -35.66
C ASP A 460 -45.70 25.13 -37.10
N GLY A 461 -44.43 24.84 -37.35
CA GLY A 461 -43.77 24.93 -38.66
C GLY A 461 -43.06 26.26 -38.90
N ILE A 462 -42.82 27.04 -37.85
CA ILE A 462 -41.91 28.19 -37.81
C ILE A 462 -40.79 27.81 -36.86
N LEU A 463 -39.53 27.89 -37.32
CA LEU A 463 -38.40 27.53 -36.46
C LEU A 463 -38.36 28.44 -35.23
N THR A 464 -37.97 27.91 -34.08
CA THR A 464 -37.80 28.66 -32.83
C THR A 464 -36.95 29.92 -33.06
N GLU A 465 -35.83 29.84 -33.79
CA GLU A 465 -34.98 30.99 -34.14
C GLU A 465 -35.73 32.17 -34.83
N ASP A 466 -36.80 31.87 -35.56
CA ASP A 466 -37.62 32.82 -36.32
C ASP A 466 -38.77 33.42 -35.45
N GLU A 467 -38.94 32.93 -34.22
CA GLU A 467 -39.98 33.33 -33.25
C GLU A 467 -39.47 34.24 -32.13
N TYR A 468 -38.21 34.69 -32.23
CA TYR A 468 -37.55 35.60 -31.29
C TYR A 468 -37.52 35.05 -29.86
N PRO A 469 -36.91 33.87 -29.67
CA PRO A 469 -36.86 33.20 -28.38
C PRO A 469 -35.98 33.96 -27.41
N ASP A 470 -34.88 34.57 -27.88
CA ASP A 470 -34.03 35.48 -27.12
C ASP A 470 -33.65 36.74 -27.93
N PRO A 471 -34.41 37.84 -27.80
CA PRO A 471 -34.09 39.10 -28.45
C PRO A 471 -32.78 39.77 -28.00
N ASN A 472 -32.24 39.44 -26.83
CA ASN A 472 -31.05 40.08 -26.28
C ASN A 472 -29.75 39.29 -26.52
N GLY A 473 -29.86 38.01 -26.86
CA GLY A 473 -28.76 37.10 -27.21
C GLY A 473 -27.90 36.72 -26.00
N ASN A 474 -28.53 36.50 -24.84
CA ASN A 474 -27.91 35.95 -23.64
C ASN A 474 -28.18 34.45 -23.42
N GLY A 475 -28.86 33.77 -24.35
CA GLY A 475 -29.20 32.35 -24.30
C GLY A 475 -30.41 32.03 -23.42
N VAL A 476 -31.01 33.04 -22.77
CA VAL A 476 -32.13 32.85 -21.85
C VAL A 476 -33.42 33.32 -22.51
N GLY A 477 -34.24 32.37 -22.96
CA GLY A 477 -35.54 32.66 -23.56
C GLY A 477 -36.64 32.90 -22.53
N PHE A 478 -37.36 31.83 -22.18
CA PHE A 478 -38.49 31.88 -21.26
C PHE A 478 -38.08 32.43 -19.89
N GLY A 479 -38.90 33.32 -19.33
CA GLY A 479 -38.60 33.98 -18.05
C GLY A 479 -37.64 35.19 -18.12
N ASP A 480 -37.05 35.51 -19.28
CA ASP A 480 -36.29 36.76 -19.50
C ASP A 480 -36.99 37.70 -20.49
N ASP A 481 -36.63 37.66 -21.78
CA ASP A 481 -37.14 38.59 -22.78
C ASP A 481 -37.66 37.96 -24.08
N ALA A 482 -37.87 36.65 -24.08
CA ALA A 482 -38.66 35.95 -25.10
C ALA A 482 -39.95 36.72 -25.44
N VAL A 483 -40.29 36.72 -26.72
CA VAL A 483 -41.50 37.38 -27.19
C VAL A 483 -42.72 36.55 -26.77
N ASP A 484 -43.57 37.13 -25.93
CA ASP A 484 -44.93 36.63 -25.62
C ASP A 484 -45.95 37.55 -26.28
N SER A 485 -46.67 36.98 -27.23
CA SER A 485 -47.46 37.77 -28.16
C SER A 485 -48.92 37.92 -27.88
N ASP A 486 -49.58 36.95 -27.28
CA ASP A 486 -50.92 37.20 -26.78
C ASP A 486 -50.89 37.94 -25.42
N GLY A 487 -49.71 37.99 -24.79
CA GLY A 487 -49.49 38.66 -23.52
C GLY A 487 -50.25 37.98 -22.38
N ASP A 488 -50.52 36.69 -22.51
CA ASP A 488 -51.18 35.90 -21.47
C ASP A 488 -50.23 35.54 -20.32
N GLY A 489 -48.92 35.60 -20.57
CA GLY A 489 -47.85 35.34 -19.61
C GLY A 489 -47.73 33.87 -19.22
N LEU A 490 -48.22 32.95 -20.05
CA LEU A 490 -48.11 31.50 -19.86
C LEU A 490 -46.94 30.92 -20.65
N LEU A 491 -46.95 31.06 -21.98
CA LEU A 491 -45.91 30.53 -22.87
C LEU A 491 -45.38 31.65 -23.78
N PRO A 492 -44.06 31.67 -24.06
CA PRO A 492 -43.51 32.50 -25.12
C PRO A 492 -43.95 31.96 -26.49
N ASP A 493 -43.73 32.73 -27.54
CA ASP A 493 -44.15 32.37 -28.90
C ASP A 493 -43.57 31.03 -29.34
N TYR A 494 -42.28 30.79 -29.08
CA TYR A 494 -41.55 29.61 -29.55
C TYR A 494 -41.95 28.28 -28.88
N LEU A 495 -42.60 28.31 -27.72
CA LEU A 495 -43.17 27.11 -27.07
C LEU A 495 -44.70 27.03 -27.24
N GLY A 496 -45.26 27.96 -28.01
CA GLY A 496 -46.66 28.32 -27.94
C GLY A 496 -47.37 28.14 -29.26
N VAL A 497 -47.92 26.94 -29.49
CA VAL A 497 -48.66 26.60 -30.72
C VAL A 497 -49.53 27.75 -31.23
N ASN A 498 -49.08 28.43 -32.29
CA ASN A 498 -49.72 29.55 -32.97
C ASN A 498 -49.65 30.94 -32.30
N ASN A 499 -48.50 31.40 -31.79
CA ASN A 499 -48.44 32.74 -31.18
C ASN A 499 -47.56 33.81 -31.83
N ALA A 500 -47.08 33.72 -33.06
CA ALA A 500 -46.34 34.83 -33.69
C ALA A 500 -46.96 36.28 -33.56
N SER A 501 -46.43 37.07 -32.62
CA SER A 501 -46.36 38.56 -32.42
C SER A 501 -47.62 39.45 -32.12
N PRO A 502 -47.69 40.27 -31.03
CA PRO A 502 -48.74 41.30 -30.82
C PRO A 502 -48.42 42.65 -31.43
N SER A 503 -47.20 42.88 -31.94
CA SER A 503 -46.76 44.27 -32.10
C SER A 503 -47.38 44.97 -33.32
N GLU A 504 -48.00 44.22 -34.24
CA GLU A 504 -48.81 44.81 -35.30
C GLU A 504 -50.18 44.14 -35.34
N ASP A 505 -51.14 44.72 -34.62
CA ASP A 505 -52.60 44.61 -34.82
C ASP A 505 -53.04 45.09 -36.25
N ASP A 506 -52.11 45.09 -37.21
CA ASP A 506 -52.25 45.43 -38.61
C ASP A 506 -51.64 44.32 -39.48
N LEU A 507 -52.45 43.77 -40.38
CA LEU A 507 -52.04 42.76 -41.37
C LEU A 507 -50.76 43.16 -42.11
N GLU A 508 -49.67 42.39 -42.04
CA GLU A 508 -48.55 42.58 -42.95
C GLU A 508 -48.78 41.79 -44.25
N VAL A 509 -48.51 42.42 -45.40
CA VAL A 509 -48.76 41.79 -46.70
C VAL A 509 -47.49 41.70 -47.52
N PHE A 510 -47.01 40.48 -47.73
CA PHE A 510 -45.89 40.18 -48.61
C PHE A 510 -46.33 40.26 -50.07
N ASN A 511 -45.85 41.29 -50.78
CA ASN A 511 -46.38 41.65 -52.10
C ASN A 511 -45.80 40.82 -53.27
N ALA A 512 -45.20 39.66 -52.98
CA ALA A 512 -44.61 38.75 -53.97
C ALA A 512 -45.01 37.29 -53.67
N VAL A 513 -45.16 36.48 -54.73
CA VAL A 513 -45.39 35.04 -54.65
C VAL A 513 -44.64 34.35 -55.80
N THR A 514 -44.00 33.23 -55.52
CA THR A 514 -43.25 32.38 -56.46
C THR A 514 -43.81 30.96 -56.51
N PRO A 515 -45.01 30.73 -57.10
CA PRO A 515 -45.62 29.40 -57.11
C PRO A 515 -44.90 28.47 -58.12
N ASN A 516 -43.80 27.85 -57.68
CA ASN A 516 -42.91 26.97 -58.43
C ASN A 516 -42.73 25.58 -57.78
N GLY A 517 -43.16 25.38 -56.52
CA GLY A 517 -43.16 24.12 -55.80
C GLY A 517 -41.84 23.78 -55.10
N ASP A 518 -41.02 24.77 -54.74
CA ASP A 518 -39.78 24.57 -53.98
C ASP A 518 -39.94 24.76 -52.46
N GLY A 519 -41.14 25.12 -51.98
CA GLY A 519 -41.41 25.40 -50.57
C GLY A 519 -41.35 26.89 -50.23
N ASP A 520 -40.61 27.69 -51.00
CA ASP A 520 -40.35 29.09 -50.69
C ASP A 520 -41.33 30.03 -51.40
N ASN A 521 -42.09 30.80 -50.61
CA ASN A 521 -43.01 31.83 -51.13
C ASN A 521 -44.02 31.29 -52.17
N ASP A 522 -44.37 30.00 -52.09
CA ASP A 522 -45.28 29.31 -53.03
C ASP A 522 -46.74 29.78 -52.91
N VAL A 523 -47.08 30.37 -51.77
CA VAL A 523 -48.40 30.93 -51.44
C VAL A 523 -48.32 32.43 -51.18
N PHE A 524 -49.41 33.14 -51.44
CA PHE A 524 -49.50 34.54 -51.04
C PHE A 524 -49.72 34.64 -49.52
N VAL A 525 -48.63 34.92 -48.81
CA VAL A 525 -48.57 35.07 -47.35
C VAL A 525 -49.07 36.45 -46.94
N ILE A 526 -49.99 36.48 -45.99
CA ILE A 526 -50.43 37.68 -45.29
C ILE A 526 -50.24 37.36 -43.80
N ARG A 527 -49.28 38.00 -43.16
CA ARG A 527 -49.02 37.84 -41.72
C ARG A 527 -50.19 38.43 -40.93
N ASN A 528 -50.54 37.81 -39.80
CA ASN A 528 -51.61 38.24 -38.90
C ASN A 528 -53.03 38.06 -39.49
N ILE A 529 -53.22 37.30 -40.57
CA ILE A 529 -54.53 37.16 -41.24
C ILE A 529 -55.48 36.23 -40.46
N GLU A 530 -54.91 35.30 -39.71
CA GLU A 530 -55.56 34.32 -38.83
C GLU A 530 -56.17 34.96 -37.59
N LEU A 531 -55.60 36.07 -37.07
CA LEU A 531 -56.24 36.93 -36.06
C LEU A 531 -57.63 37.45 -36.49
N TYR A 532 -57.93 37.41 -37.79
CA TYR A 532 -59.20 37.87 -38.35
C TYR A 532 -59.94 36.75 -39.06
N PRO A 533 -60.57 35.81 -38.33
CA PRO A 533 -61.17 34.64 -38.94
C PRO A 533 -62.36 34.94 -39.86
N GLU A 534 -62.98 36.11 -39.69
CA GLU A 534 -64.00 36.68 -40.59
C GLU A 534 -63.39 37.55 -41.70
N ASN A 535 -62.24 37.17 -42.27
CA ASN A 535 -61.63 37.89 -43.38
C ASN A 535 -62.19 37.47 -44.76
N THR A 536 -61.96 38.31 -45.78
CA THR A 536 -62.19 37.98 -47.19
C THR A 536 -61.09 38.58 -48.05
N VAL A 537 -60.43 37.75 -48.85
CA VAL A 537 -59.35 38.14 -49.78
C VAL A 537 -59.86 38.08 -51.22
N LYS A 538 -59.68 39.19 -51.94
CA LYS A 538 -60.05 39.33 -53.37
C LYS A 538 -58.83 39.77 -54.16
N ILE A 539 -58.47 39.01 -55.21
CA ILE A 539 -57.36 39.33 -56.11
C ILE A 539 -57.91 39.67 -57.50
N TYR A 540 -57.41 40.76 -58.05
CA TYR A 540 -57.80 41.35 -59.32
C TYR A 540 -56.64 41.35 -60.30
N ASN A 541 -56.93 41.10 -61.57
CA ASN A 541 -55.97 41.40 -62.64
C ASN A 541 -55.92 42.91 -62.95
N ARG A 542 -54.96 43.32 -63.79
CA ARG A 542 -54.77 44.73 -64.21
C ARG A 542 -55.97 45.43 -64.86
N TRP A 543 -57.02 44.68 -65.23
CA TRP A 543 -58.25 45.23 -65.81
C TRP A 543 -59.39 45.36 -64.79
N GLY A 544 -59.14 45.06 -63.51
CA GLY A 544 -60.12 45.11 -62.43
C GLY A 544 -61.07 43.91 -62.39
N VAL A 545 -60.70 42.79 -63.03
CA VAL A 545 -61.49 41.55 -62.98
C VAL A 545 -60.98 40.66 -61.86
N ILE A 546 -61.88 40.18 -61.00
CA ILE A 546 -61.58 39.23 -59.91
C ILE A 546 -61.12 37.91 -60.52
N VAL A 547 -59.92 37.48 -60.14
CA VAL A 547 -59.32 36.19 -60.51
C VAL A 547 -59.31 35.21 -59.34
N TYR A 548 -59.30 35.71 -58.10
CA TYR A 548 -59.42 34.88 -56.90
C TYR A 548 -60.26 35.59 -55.83
N GLU A 549 -61.14 34.85 -55.16
CA GLU A 549 -61.94 35.32 -54.03
C GLU A 549 -62.21 34.16 -53.05
N VAL A 550 -61.97 34.40 -51.76
CA VAL A 550 -62.28 33.44 -50.69
C VAL A 550 -62.55 34.16 -49.37
N SER A 551 -63.40 33.57 -48.53
CA SER A 551 -63.66 34.00 -47.15
C SER A 551 -63.00 33.05 -46.16
N GLY A 552 -62.42 33.61 -45.09
CA GLY A 552 -61.54 32.90 -44.15
C GLY A 552 -60.24 32.45 -44.83
N TYR A 553 -59.55 33.38 -45.50
CA TYR A 553 -58.20 33.16 -46.03
C TYR A 553 -57.24 32.87 -44.86
N GLY A 554 -56.29 31.96 -45.06
CA GLY A 554 -55.40 31.46 -43.99
C GLY A 554 -55.93 30.20 -43.27
N GLN A 555 -57.22 29.87 -43.40
CA GLN A 555 -57.82 28.72 -42.70
C GLN A 555 -58.05 27.53 -43.62
N ASN A 556 -57.93 26.30 -43.09
CA ASN A 556 -58.29 25.06 -43.78
C ASN A 556 -57.67 24.94 -45.19
N GLY A 557 -56.40 25.32 -45.34
CA GLY A 557 -55.67 25.28 -46.62
C GLY A 557 -56.12 26.30 -47.66
N LYS A 558 -56.85 27.36 -47.27
CA LYS A 558 -57.30 28.42 -48.18
C LYS A 558 -56.21 29.47 -48.40
N PHE A 559 -55.31 29.15 -49.30
CA PHE A 559 -54.26 30.06 -49.76
C PHE A 559 -54.37 30.32 -51.26
N PHE A 560 -53.81 31.44 -51.71
CA PHE A 560 -53.65 31.73 -53.13
C PHE A 560 -52.28 31.23 -53.61
N THR A 561 -52.30 30.13 -54.35
CA THR A 561 -51.13 29.45 -54.95
C THR A 561 -50.84 29.92 -56.39
N GLY A 562 -51.30 31.12 -56.74
CA GLY A 562 -51.24 31.60 -58.12
C GLY A 562 -52.29 31.00 -59.05
N GLU A 563 -53.29 30.28 -58.53
CA GLU A 563 -54.41 29.72 -59.30
C GLU A 563 -55.70 30.53 -59.18
N SER A 564 -56.45 30.62 -60.27
CA SER A 564 -57.71 31.39 -60.33
C SER A 564 -58.92 30.55 -59.91
N ASN A 565 -59.75 31.06 -58.99
CA ASN A 565 -61.08 30.52 -58.66
C ASN A 565 -62.25 31.46 -59.09
N GLY A 566 -61.95 32.57 -59.77
CA GLY A 566 -62.91 33.61 -60.19
C GLY A 566 -63.84 33.23 -61.35
N ARG A 567 -65.03 33.85 -61.39
CA ARG A 567 -66.16 33.47 -62.28
C ARG A 567 -66.09 33.91 -63.77
N ALA A 568 -65.01 34.54 -64.26
CA ALA A 568 -65.00 35.11 -65.63
C ALA A 568 -63.77 34.74 -66.48
N THR A 569 -63.97 33.76 -67.37
CA THR A 569 -63.24 33.53 -68.65
C THR A 569 -61.71 33.43 -68.61
N ILE A 570 -61.14 32.92 -67.52
CA ILE A 570 -59.94 32.08 -67.52
C ILE A 570 -60.36 30.80 -66.81
N GLN A 571 -59.99 29.64 -67.37
CA GLN A 571 -60.38 28.33 -66.83
C GLN A 571 -60.06 28.29 -65.33
N THR A 572 -61.06 27.97 -64.50
CA THR A 572 -60.85 27.52 -63.12
C THR A 572 -59.80 26.40 -63.15
N GLU A 573 -58.83 26.41 -62.24
CA GLU A 573 -57.69 25.45 -62.20
C GLU A 573 -56.54 25.72 -63.19
N LYS A 574 -56.33 26.98 -63.62
CA LYS A 574 -55.13 27.35 -64.39
C LYS A 574 -54.31 28.40 -63.66
N GLN A 575 -53.04 28.07 -63.45
CA GLN A 575 -51.99 29.00 -63.06
C GLN A 575 -52.09 30.34 -63.80
N LEU A 576 -52.19 31.42 -63.04
CA LEU A 576 -52.25 32.79 -63.54
C LEU A 576 -50.90 33.18 -64.16
N PRO A 577 -50.89 33.98 -65.24
CA PRO A 577 -49.64 34.47 -65.84
C PRO A 577 -48.81 35.32 -64.88
N VAL A 578 -47.48 35.25 -65.02
CA VAL A 578 -46.51 36.16 -64.35
C VAL A 578 -46.88 37.61 -64.61
N GLY A 579 -46.83 38.43 -63.57
CA GLY A 579 -47.15 39.85 -63.64
C GLY A 579 -47.79 40.40 -62.37
N THR A 580 -48.14 41.69 -62.42
CA THR A 580 -48.73 42.41 -61.29
C THR A 580 -50.25 42.26 -61.25
N TYR A 581 -50.74 41.85 -60.09
CA TYR A 581 -52.13 41.78 -59.67
C TYR A 581 -52.36 42.78 -58.53
N TYR A 582 -53.62 42.93 -58.12
CA TYR A 582 -54.00 43.82 -57.02
C TYR A 582 -54.89 43.05 -56.07
N TYR A 583 -54.71 43.23 -54.76
CA TYR A 583 -55.55 42.59 -53.76
C TYR A 583 -56.36 43.62 -52.98
N ILE A 584 -57.49 43.15 -52.47
CA ILE A 584 -58.27 43.80 -51.42
C ILE A 584 -58.52 42.74 -50.35
N ILE A 585 -58.14 43.06 -49.11
CA ILE A 585 -58.38 42.26 -47.92
C ILE A 585 -59.40 43.02 -47.08
N GLU A 586 -60.49 42.37 -46.72
CA GLU A 586 -61.52 42.88 -45.80
C GLU A 586 -61.47 42.03 -44.54
N TYR A 587 -61.37 42.64 -43.35
CA TYR A 587 -61.18 41.92 -42.09
C TYR A 587 -61.80 42.68 -40.91
N ASN A 588 -62.11 41.99 -39.82
CA ASN A 588 -62.85 42.53 -38.67
C ASN A 588 -62.02 42.38 -37.40
N ASN A 589 -61.56 43.48 -36.80
CA ASN A 589 -60.71 43.50 -35.60
C ASN A 589 -61.50 43.48 -34.28
N GLY A 590 -62.69 42.87 -34.29
CA GLY A 590 -63.59 42.81 -33.14
C GLY A 590 -64.40 44.09 -32.85
N THR A 591 -63.99 45.26 -33.34
CA THR A 591 -64.69 46.54 -33.12
C THR A 591 -65.14 47.25 -34.41
N GLU A 592 -64.42 47.10 -35.53
CA GLU A 592 -64.79 47.63 -36.84
C GLU A 592 -64.30 46.77 -38.02
N THR A 593 -64.94 46.91 -39.19
CA THR A 593 -64.47 46.29 -40.43
C THR A 593 -63.40 47.18 -41.08
N LYS A 594 -62.16 46.69 -41.14
CA LYS A 594 -61.03 47.31 -41.85
C LYS A 594 -60.90 46.76 -43.27
N SER A 595 -60.21 47.50 -44.14
CA SER A 595 -59.85 47.04 -45.48
C SER A 595 -58.45 47.51 -45.88
N LYS A 596 -57.63 46.58 -46.37
CA LYS A 596 -56.26 46.83 -46.86
C LYS A 596 -56.20 46.48 -48.35
N ALA A 597 -55.52 47.30 -49.13
CA ALA A 597 -55.38 47.10 -50.58
C ALA A 597 -53.95 47.39 -51.03
N GLY A 598 -53.47 46.61 -51.97
CA GLY A 598 -52.10 46.71 -52.48
C GLY A 598 -51.92 45.99 -53.80
N TYR A 599 -50.67 45.74 -54.17
CA TYR A 599 -50.31 44.99 -55.37
C TYR A 599 -49.69 43.65 -54.98
N LEU A 600 -49.87 42.63 -55.80
CA LEU A 600 -49.22 41.33 -55.65
C LEU A 600 -48.48 41.02 -56.94
N TYR A 601 -47.20 40.69 -56.86
CA TYR A 601 -46.41 40.27 -58.01
C TYR A 601 -46.28 38.75 -58.03
N ILE A 602 -46.74 38.12 -59.10
CA ILE A 602 -46.54 36.69 -59.32
C ILE A 602 -45.30 36.52 -60.19
N GLN A 603 -44.29 35.84 -59.66
CA GLN A 603 -43.07 35.40 -60.35
C GLN A 603 -43.04 33.86 -60.41
N ARG A 604 -42.30 33.28 -61.35
CA ARG A 604 -42.00 31.83 -61.42
C ARG A 604 -40.60 31.63 -61.95
#